data_AF-A0A7H0I589-F1
#
_entry.id   AF-A0A7H0I589-F1
#
_cell.length_a   1.000
_cell.length_b   1.000
_cell.length_c   1.000
_cell.angle_alpha   90.00
_cell.angle_beta   90.00
_cell.angle_gamma   90.00
#
_symmetry.space_group_name_H-M   'P 1'
#
loop_
_entity.id
_entity.type
_entity.pdbx_description
1 polymer ?
#
loop_
_entity_poly.entity_id
_entity_poly.type
_entity_poly.pdbx_seq_one_letter_code
_entity_poly.pdbx_strand_id
1 'polypeptide(L)'
;MIRAGRQHLVRTLADLAAQQGVRLQSYLNSGPHKQAGFPAPITEGRTRLYDGEQVDAYLAGRPVPALPDVDDDQDLLDRREAAAAWGVSPRTWDSYKRNPQLEAHRVEIGGVEHWPRGIVRDVNAARPGKSAATGRPKDTGDQVPRDLILERTAPLLNADPAVSAAAVTDTLGIHTHTAQNALTALRADRMATVMERDHVTAEQAANALGYPTSQTRRATVRAATVLRGRAAAPYLADIAQALHAQGWTSTPEPPAVQHSGEVCVAALVLDEPTAPAPALVWDERHGWRTAVSRRHPIGPGGAWPLPGDGIRHLATGTTPTSADLITALAT
;
A
#
# COMPACT_ATOMS: atom_id res chain seq x y z
N MET A 1 -12.51 -29.44 -1.42
CA MET A 1 -12.97 -29.57 -0.04
C MET A 1 -13.00 -31.04 0.29
N ILE A 2 -12.56 -31.42 1.49
CA ILE A 2 -12.70 -32.80 1.95
C ILE A 2 -14.07 -32.92 2.64
N ARG A 3 -14.93 -33.80 2.13
CA ARG A 3 -16.26 -33.99 2.71
C ARG A 3 -16.20 -34.67 4.08
N ALA A 4 -17.15 -34.34 4.94
CA ALA A 4 -17.31 -34.96 6.26
C ALA A 4 -17.23 -36.49 6.20
N GLY A 5 -16.50 -37.09 7.13
CA GLY A 5 -16.28 -38.54 7.20
C GLY A 5 -15.31 -39.12 6.16
N ARG A 6 -14.86 -38.36 5.15
CA ARG A 6 -13.98 -38.87 4.07
C ARG A 6 -12.50 -38.53 4.25
N GLN A 7 -12.11 -37.94 5.38
CA GLN A 7 -10.71 -37.61 5.69
C GLN A 7 -9.76 -38.81 5.54
N HIS A 8 -10.19 -40.00 5.97
CA HIS A 8 -9.40 -41.23 5.90
C HIS A 8 -9.18 -41.76 4.48
N LEU A 9 -9.93 -41.25 3.50
CA LEU A 9 -9.82 -41.63 2.08
C LEU A 9 -8.91 -40.69 1.30
N VAL A 10 -8.39 -39.62 1.91
CA VAL A 10 -7.59 -38.61 1.21
C VAL A 10 -6.23 -39.18 0.82
N ARG A 11 -5.86 -39.00 -0.46
CA ARG A 11 -4.56 -39.44 -1.01
C ARG A 11 -3.81 -38.29 -1.66
N THR A 12 -2.50 -38.25 -1.44
CA THR A 12 -1.56 -37.41 -2.18
C THR A 12 -1.11 -38.10 -3.48
N LEU A 13 -0.48 -37.36 -4.39
CA LEU A 13 0.17 -37.97 -5.56
C LEU A 13 1.25 -39.00 -5.18
N ALA A 14 1.89 -38.86 -4.01
CA ALA A 14 2.85 -39.84 -3.52
C ALA A 14 2.17 -41.15 -3.13
N ASP A 15 1.01 -41.07 -2.46
CA ASP A 15 0.22 -42.25 -2.10
C ASP A 15 -0.31 -42.97 -3.34
N LEU A 16 -0.76 -42.23 -4.35
CA LEU A 16 -1.20 -42.79 -5.63
C LEU A 16 -0.08 -43.46 -6.40
N ALA A 17 1.12 -42.87 -6.38
CA ALA A 17 2.30 -43.50 -6.99
C ALA A 17 2.69 -44.79 -6.27
N ALA A 18 2.70 -44.76 -4.93
CA ALA A 18 3.00 -45.93 -4.09
C ALA A 18 2.01 -47.06 -4.31
N GLN A 19 0.71 -46.74 -4.40
CA GLN A 19 -0.35 -47.71 -4.70
C GLN A 19 -0.14 -48.44 -6.04
N GLN A 20 0.42 -47.77 -7.03
CA GLN A 20 0.73 -48.35 -8.35
C GLN A 20 2.12 -48.98 -8.42
N GLY A 21 2.85 -49.04 -7.30
CA GLY A 21 4.20 -49.62 -7.24
C GLY A 21 5.26 -48.81 -8.02
N VAL A 22 5.03 -47.53 -8.26
CA VAL A 22 5.95 -46.65 -9.02
C VAL A 22 6.51 -45.54 -8.14
N ARG A 23 7.70 -45.03 -8.50
CA ARG A 23 8.27 -43.85 -7.85
C ARG A 23 7.45 -42.60 -8.21
N LEU A 24 7.30 -41.67 -7.27
CA LEU A 24 6.57 -40.41 -7.47
C LEU A 24 7.02 -39.66 -8.73
N GLN A 25 8.33 -39.53 -8.96
CA GLN A 25 8.83 -38.83 -10.15
C GLN A 25 8.39 -39.51 -11.45
N SER A 26 8.41 -40.84 -11.50
CA SER A 26 7.94 -41.61 -12.67
C SER A 26 6.43 -41.40 -12.89
N TYR A 27 5.65 -41.39 -11.80
CA TYR A 27 4.20 -41.13 -11.84
C TYR A 27 3.88 -39.71 -12.33
N LEU A 28 4.65 -38.71 -11.92
CA LEU A 28 4.49 -37.33 -12.39
C LEU A 28 4.82 -37.20 -13.88
N ASN A 29 5.86 -37.89 -14.34
CA ASN A 29 6.31 -37.86 -15.73
C ASN A 29 5.32 -38.56 -16.68
N SER A 30 4.78 -39.72 -16.30
CA SER A 30 3.75 -40.41 -17.11
C SER A 30 2.39 -39.71 -17.08
N GLY A 31 2.15 -38.87 -16.08
CA GLY A 31 0.93 -38.08 -15.93
C GLY A 31 -0.40 -38.85 -15.88
N PRO A 32 -0.54 -40.00 -15.17
CA PRO A 32 -1.82 -40.72 -15.13
C PRO A 32 -2.95 -39.85 -14.55
N HIS A 33 -2.62 -39.06 -13.52
CA HIS A 33 -3.50 -38.08 -12.89
C HIS A 33 -3.93 -36.90 -13.79
N LYS A 34 -3.46 -36.85 -15.04
CA LYS A 34 -3.85 -35.85 -16.06
C LYS A 34 -4.66 -36.45 -17.21
N GLN A 35 -4.88 -37.76 -17.21
CA GLN A 35 -5.64 -38.43 -18.26
C GLN A 35 -7.12 -38.04 -18.19
N ALA A 36 -7.78 -38.08 -19.35
CA ALA A 36 -9.21 -37.82 -19.43
C ALA A 36 -9.98 -38.83 -18.57
N GLY A 37 -10.96 -38.33 -17.80
CA GLY A 37 -11.77 -39.13 -16.89
C GLY A 37 -11.14 -39.44 -15.53
N PHE A 38 -9.87 -39.08 -15.31
CA PHE A 38 -9.27 -39.21 -13.97
C PHE A 38 -10.02 -38.30 -12.97
N PRO A 39 -10.30 -38.75 -11.74
CA PRO A 39 -11.01 -37.94 -10.75
C PRO A 39 -10.38 -36.56 -10.53
N ALA A 40 -11.22 -35.54 -10.41
CA ALA A 40 -10.76 -34.20 -10.10
C ALA A 40 -10.11 -34.17 -8.70
N PRO A 41 -9.05 -33.36 -8.50
CA PRO A 41 -8.50 -33.19 -7.17
C PRO A 41 -9.52 -32.52 -6.25
N ILE A 42 -9.55 -32.95 -4.99
CA ILE A 42 -10.39 -32.33 -3.96
C ILE A 42 -9.78 -31.03 -3.43
N THR A 43 -8.54 -30.68 -3.80
CA THR A 43 -7.95 -29.36 -3.47
C THR A 43 -7.44 -28.68 -4.74
N GLU A 44 -7.60 -27.36 -4.81
CA GLU A 44 -7.17 -26.54 -5.97
C GLU A 44 -5.77 -25.92 -5.77
N GLY A 45 -5.10 -26.28 -4.68
CA GLY A 45 -3.79 -25.77 -4.31
C GLY A 45 -2.62 -26.37 -5.12
N ARG A 46 -1.40 -25.93 -4.76
CA ARG A 46 -0.15 -26.50 -5.32
C ARG A 46 -0.02 -27.99 -4.99
N THR A 47 -0.43 -28.37 -3.79
CA THR A 47 -0.52 -29.77 -3.37
C THR A 47 -1.92 -30.27 -3.70
N ARG A 48 -2.00 -31.21 -4.65
CA ARG A 48 -3.25 -31.84 -5.06
C ARG A 48 -3.53 -33.04 -4.17
N LEU A 49 -4.70 -33.01 -3.54
CA LEU A 49 -5.28 -34.12 -2.82
C LEU A 49 -6.37 -34.75 -3.69
N TYR A 50 -6.58 -36.05 -3.53
CA TYR A 50 -7.59 -36.81 -4.25
C TYR A 50 -8.43 -37.63 -3.29
N ASP A 51 -9.67 -37.88 -3.66
CA ASP A 51 -10.51 -38.84 -2.97
C ASP A 51 -10.14 -40.27 -3.41
N GLY A 52 -9.66 -41.07 -2.46
CA GLY A 52 -9.13 -42.41 -2.72
C GLY A 52 -10.16 -43.38 -3.26
N GLU A 53 -11.43 -43.27 -2.85
CA GLU A 53 -12.50 -44.14 -3.35
C GLU A 53 -12.81 -43.83 -4.82
N GLN A 54 -12.83 -42.54 -5.19
CA GLN A 54 -12.99 -42.14 -6.58
C GLN A 54 -11.83 -42.61 -7.45
N VAL A 55 -10.59 -42.49 -6.96
CA VAL A 55 -9.41 -42.96 -7.68
C VAL A 55 -9.40 -44.49 -7.80
N ASP A 56 -9.77 -45.22 -6.74
CA ASP A 56 -9.88 -46.68 -6.77
C ASP A 56 -10.96 -47.16 -7.74
N ALA A 57 -12.11 -46.48 -7.80
CA ALA A 57 -13.14 -46.77 -8.77
C ALA A 57 -12.64 -46.59 -10.21
N TYR A 58 -11.98 -45.45 -10.49
CA TYR A 58 -11.40 -45.18 -11.81
C TYR A 58 -10.35 -46.22 -12.22
N LEU A 59 -9.40 -46.53 -11.34
CA LEU A 59 -8.34 -47.50 -11.62
C LEU A 59 -8.88 -48.94 -11.80
N ALA A 60 -9.99 -49.28 -11.11
CA ALA A 60 -10.68 -50.55 -11.29
C ALA A 60 -11.61 -50.59 -12.52
N GLY A 61 -11.68 -49.52 -13.31
CA GLY A 61 -12.61 -49.42 -14.45
C GLY A 61 -14.09 -49.37 -14.06
N ARG A 62 -14.38 -49.04 -12.79
CA ARG A 62 -15.75 -48.90 -12.28
C ARG A 62 -16.22 -47.44 -12.43
N PRO A 63 -17.54 -47.20 -12.51
CA PRO A 63 -18.07 -45.85 -12.44
C PRO A 63 -17.58 -45.10 -11.20
N VAL A 64 -17.07 -43.89 -11.37
CA VAL A 64 -16.57 -43.05 -10.27
C VAL A 64 -17.77 -42.58 -9.43
N PRO A 65 -17.82 -42.90 -8.12
CA PRO A 65 -18.92 -42.44 -7.27
C PRO A 65 -18.91 -40.91 -7.15
N ALA A 66 -20.09 -40.31 -7.17
CA ALA A 66 -20.23 -38.89 -6.90
C ALA A 66 -19.88 -38.61 -5.42
N LEU A 67 -19.17 -37.51 -5.17
CA LEU A 67 -19.02 -37.02 -3.80
C LEU A 67 -20.37 -36.47 -3.32
N PRO A 68 -20.67 -36.54 -2.00
CA PRO A 68 -21.80 -35.85 -1.43
C PRO A 68 -21.84 -34.38 -1.89
N ASP A 69 -23.03 -33.90 -2.26
CA ASP A 69 -23.26 -32.53 -2.73
C ASP A 69 -23.75 -31.60 -1.62
N VAL A 70 -24.34 -32.16 -0.56
CA VAL A 70 -24.75 -31.44 0.64
C VAL A 70 -23.54 -30.98 1.45
N ASP A 71 -23.51 -29.69 1.79
CA ASP A 71 -22.51 -29.11 2.68
C ASP A 71 -22.75 -29.54 4.13
N ASP A 72 -21.66 -29.94 4.81
CA ASP A 72 -21.67 -30.36 6.22
C ASP A 72 -20.73 -29.46 7.04
N ASP A 73 -21.08 -29.21 8.30
CA ASP A 73 -20.25 -28.39 9.21
C ASP A 73 -18.88 -29.01 9.52
N GLN A 74 -18.73 -30.32 9.34
CA GLN A 74 -17.47 -31.06 9.46
C GLN A 74 -16.71 -31.16 8.13
N ASP A 75 -17.22 -30.57 7.04
CA ASP A 75 -16.44 -30.45 5.81
C ASP A 75 -15.15 -29.66 6.09
N LEU A 76 -14.02 -30.19 5.63
CA LEU A 76 -12.72 -29.56 5.83
C LEU A 76 -12.38 -28.69 4.61
N LEU A 77 -12.32 -27.39 4.85
CA LEU A 77 -12.06 -26.36 3.86
C LEU A 77 -10.57 -26.06 3.79
N ASP A 78 -9.99 -26.08 2.59
CA ASP A 78 -8.63 -25.57 2.39
C ASP A 78 -8.57 -24.04 2.51
N ARG A 79 -7.36 -23.47 2.43
CA ARG A 79 -7.14 -22.01 2.50
C ARG A 79 -8.03 -21.19 1.56
N ARG A 80 -8.25 -21.64 0.32
CA ARG A 80 -9.03 -20.89 -0.67
C ARG A 80 -10.51 -21.03 -0.39
N GLU A 81 -10.94 -22.22 -0.02
CA GLU A 81 -12.33 -22.54 0.29
C GLU A 81 -12.79 -21.82 1.56
N ALA A 82 -11.96 -21.79 2.59
CA ALA A 82 -12.24 -21.05 3.81
C ALA A 82 -12.29 -19.53 3.55
N ALA A 83 -11.42 -19.00 2.69
CA ALA A 83 -11.48 -17.61 2.24
C ALA A 83 -12.76 -17.30 1.46
N ALA A 84 -13.18 -18.21 0.56
CA ALA A 84 -14.41 -18.10 -0.21
C ALA A 84 -15.66 -18.13 0.70
N ALA A 85 -15.69 -19.02 1.70
CA ALA A 85 -16.75 -19.08 2.70
C ALA A 85 -16.90 -17.76 3.49
N TRP A 86 -15.83 -16.98 3.63
CA TRP A 86 -15.83 -15.66 4.27
C TRP A 86 -16.01 -14.48 3.31
N GLY A 87 -16.05 -14.72 2.00
CA GLY A 87 -16.08 -13.65 0.99
C GLY A 87 -14.84 -12.76 1.00
N VAL A 88 -13.66 -13.30 1.37
CA VAL A 88 -12.39 -12.55 1.41
C VAL A 88 -11.36 -13.15 0.46
N SER A 89 -10.31 -12.39 0.15
CA SER A 89 -9.20 -12.92 -0.65
C SER A 89 -8.39 -13.95 0.14
N PRO A 90 -7.77 -14.96 -0.51
CA PRO A 90 -6.86 -15.90 0.17
C PRO A 90 -5.69 -15.22 0.90
N ARG A 91 -5.26 -14.04 0.42
CA ARG A 91 -4.22 -13.24 1.10
C ARG A 91 -4.74 -12.63 2.40
N THR A 92 -5.98 -12.19 2.44
CA THR A 92 -6.62 -11.68 3.66
C THR A 92 -6.81 -12.81 4.67
N TRP A 93 -7.17 -14.02 4.19
CA TRP A 93 -7.28 -15.22 5.03
C TRP A 93 -5.99 -15.54 5.80
N ASP A 94 -4.81 -15.29 5.23
CA ASP A 94 -3.52 -15.53 5.91
C ASP A 94 -3.36 -14.77 7.23
N SER A 95 -4.06 -13.64 7.38
CA SER A 95 -4.12 -12.91 8.66
C SER A 95 -5.12 -13.52 9.62
N TYR A 96 -6.26 -14.00 9.11
CA TYR A 96 -7.35 -14.56 9.92
C TYR A 96 -7.08 -15.96 10.44
N LYS A 97 -6.34 -16.79 9.70
CA LYS A 97 -6.04 -18.17 10.13
C LYS A 97 -5.25 -18.28 11.44
N ARG A 98 -4.71 -17.14 11.94
CA ARG A 98 -4.06 -17.00 13.25
C ARG A 98 -5.02 -16.66 14.39
N ASN A 99 -6.33 -16.58 14.12
CA ASN A 99 -7.32 -16.44 15.17
C ASN A 99 -7.26 -17.70 16.07
N PRO A 100 -7.20 -17.55 17.41
CA PRO A 100 -7.08 -18.70 18.31
C PRO A 100 -8.14 -19.79 18.11
N GLN A 101 -9.38 -19.41 17.77
CA GLN A 101 -10.45 -20.38 17.52
C GLN A 101 -10.26 -21.15 16.21
N LEU A 102 -9.75 -20.51 15.16
CA LEU A 102 -9.43 -21.19 13.90
C LEU A 102 -8.17 -22.04 14.04
N GLU A 103 -7.16 -21.54 14.74
CA GLU A 103 -5.90 -22.24 14.96
C GLU A 103 -6.10 -23.51 15.79
N ALA A 104 -6.96 -23.46 16.82
CA ALA A 104 -7.30 -24.62 17.65
C ALA A 104 -7.97 -25.77 16.88
N HIS A 105 -8.62 -25.48 15.75
CA HIS A 105 -9.33 -26.48 14.93
C HIS A 105 -8.64 -26.73 13.59
N ARG A 106 -7.42 -26.22 13.39
CA ARG A 106 -6.65 -26.45 12.16
C ARG A 106 -6.21 -27.91 12.10
N VAL A 107 -6.52 -28.56 10.99
CA VAL A 107 -6.09 -29.93 10.70
C VAL A 107 -5.19 -29.93 9.47
N GLU A 108 -4.07 -30.66 9.50
CA GLU A 108 -3.19 -30.82 8.36
C GLU A 108 -3.40 -32.20 7.72
N ILE A 109 -3.67 -32.23 6.41
CA ILE A 109 -3.91 -33.46 5.65
C ILE A 109 -3.08 -33.39 4.38
N GLY A 110 -2.18 -34.36 4.19
CA GLY A 110 -1.31 -34.40 3.01
C GLY A 110 -0.44 -33.15 2.83
N GLY A 111 -0.06 -32.48 3.92
CA GLY A 111 0.71 -31.23 3.91
C GLY A 111 -0.11 -29.97 3.57
N VAL A 112 -1.44 -30.04 3.62
CA VAL A 112 -2.35 -28.91 3.39
C VAL A 112 -3.16 -28.63 4.65
N GLU A 113 -3.17 -27.36 5.07
CA GLU A 113 -3.98 -26.88 6.19
C GLU A 113 -5.46 -26.82 5.80
N HIS A 114 -6.32 -27.35 6.67
CA HIS A 114 -7.77 -27.29 6.53
C HIS A 114 -8.45 -26.88 7.84
N TRP A 115 -9.67 -26.37 7.71
CA TRP A 115 -10.52 -25.96 8.83
C TRP A 115 -11.95 -26.51 8.66
N PRO A 116 -12.60 -27.00 9.73
CA PRO A 116 -14.01 -27.39 9.67
C PRO A 116 -14.90 -26.22 9.28
N ARG A 117 -15.81 -26.42 8.33
CA ARG A 117 -16.74 -25.41 7.81
C ARG A 117 -17.56 -24.75 8.92
N GLY A 118 -18.04 -25.54 9.87
CA GLY A 118 -18.82 -25.05 11.02
C GLY A 118 -18.02 -24.04 11.84
N ILE A 119 -16.76 -24.36 12.17
CA ILE A 119 -15.87 -23.44 12.90
C ILE A 119 -15.58 -22.18 12.07
N VAL A 120 -15.32 -22.34 10.77
CA VAL A 120 -15.13 -21.20 9.85
C VAL A 120 -16.37 -20.30 9.86
N ARG A 121 -17.58 -20.86 9.80
CA ARG A 121 -18.84 -20.12 9.84
C ARG A 121 -19.07 -19.46 11.20
N ASP A 122 -18.87 -20.18 12.30
CA ASP A 122 -19.12 -19.70 13.65
C ASP A 122 -18.18 -18.56 14.02
N VAL A 123 -16.89 -18.68 13.69
CA VAL A 123 -15.94 -17.59 13.85
C VAL A 123 -16.35 -16.40 12.97
N ASN A 124 -16.84 -16.62 11.75
CA ASN A 124 -17.32 -15.52 10.90
C ASN A 124 -18.54 -14.82 11.48
N ALA A 125 -19.50 -15.57 12.01
CA ALA A 125 -20.73 -15.07 12.59
C ALA A 125 -20.49 -14.36 13.92
N ALA A 126 -19.53 -14.85 14.72
CA ALA A 126 -19.08 -14.23 15.96
C ALA A 126 -18.21 -12.99 15.72
N ARG A 127 -17.82 -12.70 14.47
CA ARG A 127 -17.13 -11.45 14.18
C ARG A 127 -18.07 -10.31 14.54
N PRO A 128 -17.62 -9.31 15.30
CA PRO A 128 -18.32 -8.05 15.32
C PRO A 128 -18.45 -7.62 13.87
N GLY A 129 -19.69 -7.60 13.38
CA GLY A 129 -19.99 -7.28 12.00
C GLY A 129 -19.22 -6.04 11.60
N LYS A 130 -18.76 -5.98 10.35
CA LYS A 130 -18.13 -4.80 9.77
C LYS A 130 -19.11 -3.66 9.94
N SER A 131 -19.00 -2.92 11.05
CA SER A 131 -19.82 -1.75 11.33
C SER A 131 -19.62 -0.89 10.12
N ALA A 132 -20.70 -0.65 9.36
CA ALA A 132 -20.69 0.13 8.14
C ALA A 132 -19.91 1.41 8.43
N ALA A 133 -18.65 1.47 7.96
CA ALA A 133 -17.59 2.38 8.40
C ALA A 133 -18.12 3.47 9.32
N THR A 134 -18.37 3.11 10.59
CA THR A 134 -18.78 4.12 11.56
C THR A 134 -17.52 4.93 11.72
N GLY A 135 -17.62 6.21 11.33
CA GLY A 135 -16.55 7.16 11.56
C GLY A 135 -15.98 6.94 12.95
N ARG A 136 -14.64 7.07 13.00
CA ARG A 136 -13.80 7.13 14.21
C ARG A 136 -14.63 7.38 15.47
N PRO A 137 -14.56 6.51 16.50
CA PRO A 137 -15.33 6.71 17.72
C PRO A 137 -15.12 8.14 18.22
N LYS A 138 -16.22 8.79 18.59
CA LYS A 138 -16.20 10.14 19.15
C LYS A 138 -15.20 10.13 20.30
N ASP A 139 -14.20 11.02 20.22
CA ASP A 139 -13.09 11.18 21.18
C ASP A 139 -11.86 10.25 21.08
N THR A 140 -11.75 9.37 20.06
CA THR A 140 -10.46 8.68 19.78
C THR A 140 -9.64 9.40 18.71
N GLY A 141 -9.59 10.73 18.76
CA GLY A 141 -8.74 11.56 17.91
C GLY A 141 -7.27 11.12 17.95
N ASP A 142 -6.47 11.50 16.95
CA ASP A 142 -5.02 11.39 17.12
C ASP A 142 -4.75 12.26 18.36
N GLN A 143 -4.13 11.70 19.39
CA GLN A 143 -3.86 12.43 20.64
C GLN A 143 -3.07 13.72 20.37
N VAL A 144 -2.46 13.80 19.18
CA VAL A 144 -1.80 14.97 18.62
C VAL A 144 -2.54 15.42 17.35
N PRO A 145 -3.01 16.69 17.29
CA PRO A 145 -3.45 17.33 16.06
C PRO A 145 -2.44 17.16 14.93
N ARG A 146 -2.91 16.93 13.69
CA ARG A 146 -2.04 16.52 12.56
C ARG A 146 -0.93 17.52 12.25
N ASP A 147 -1.22 18.80 12.43
CA ASP A 147 -0.31 19.94 12.31
C ASP A 147 0.81 19.92 13.37
N LEU A 148 0.53 19.39 14.57
CA LEU A 148 1.49 19.31 15.66
C LEU A 148 2.34 18.03 15.66
N ILE A 149 2.07 17.07 14.76
CA ILE A 149 2.78 15.78 14.76
C ILE A 149 4.29 15.95 14.54
N LEU A 150 4.69 16.79 13.57
CA LEU A 150 6.11 17.04 13.31
C LEU A 150 6.79 17.72 14.49
N GLU A 151 6.13 18.74 15.05
CA GLU A 151 6.60 19.47 16.23
C GLU A 151 6.81 18.53 17.42
N ARG A 152 5.85 17.63 17.70
CA ARG A 152 5.91 16.69 18.83
C ARG A 152 6.87 15.52 18.59
N THR A 153 7.11 15.14 17.34
CA THR A 153 8.07 14.07 16.99
C THR A 153 9.52 14.58 17.03
N ALA A 154 9.76 15.88 16.76
CA ALA A 154 11.11 16.44 16.68
C ALA A 154 11.96 16.30 17.96
N PRO A 155 11.44 16.52 19.18
CA PRO A 155 12.17 16.28 20.42
C PRO A 155 12.56 14.82 20.62
N LEU A 156 11.69 13.87 20.22
CA LEU A 156 11.99 12.44 20.34
C LEU A 156 13.18 12.05 19.44
N LEU A 157 13.20 12.57 18.21
CA LEU A 157 14.33 12.36 17.30
C LEU A 157 15.61 13.10 17.75
N ASN A 158 15.49 14.21 18.48
CA ASN A 158 16.65 14.91 19.07
C ASN A 158 17.26 14.12 20.23
N ALA A 159 16.42 13.51 21.06
CA ALA A 159 16.87 12.72 22.21
C ALA A 159 17.51 11.40 21.76
N ASP A 160 16.95 10.75 20.75
CA ASP A 160 17.48 9.51 20.19
C ASP A 160 17.42 9.52 18.64
N PRO A 161 18.57 9.67 17.95
CA PRO A 161 18.64 9.58 16.50
C PRO A 161 18.12 8.25 15.92
N ALA A 162 18.16 7.18 16.72
CA ALA A 162 17.72 5.84 16.37
C ALA A 162 16.25 5.54 16.73
N VAL A 163 15.50 6.54 17.23
CA VAL A 163 14.12 6.38 17.65
C VAL A 163 13.27 5.71 16.56
N SER A 164 12.51 4.69 16.96
CA SER A 164 11.68 3.90 16.06
C SER A 164 10.27 4.47 15.93
N ALA A 165 9.58 4.12 14.84
CA ALA A 165 8.17 4.49 14.68
C ALA A 165 7.28 3.89 15.79
N ALA A 166 7.63 2.72 16.32
CA ALA A 166 6.92 2.13 17.46
C ALA A 166 7.06 2.99 18.72
N ALA A 167 8.28 3.44 19.04
CA ALA A 167 8.52 4.32 20.19
C ALA A 167 7.76 5.65 20.08
N VAL A 168 7.68 6.22 18.87
CA VAL A 168 6.88 7.44 18.62
C VAL A 168 5.38 7.17 18.75
N THR A 169 4.89 6.03 18.25
CA THR A 169 3.50 5.59 18.44
C THR A 169 3.16 5.46 19.92
N ASP A 170 4.00 4.79 20.70
CA ASP A 170 3.79 4.59 22.14
C ASP A 170 3.78 5.91 22.91
N THR A 171 4.63 6.86 22.49
CA THR A 171 4.75 8.17 23.15
C THR A 171 3.62 9.13 22.77
N LEU A 172 3.24 9.19 21.50
CA LEU A 172 2.31 10.20 20.97
C LEU A 172 0.89 9.67 20.70
N GLY A 173 0.66 8.36 20.85
CA GLY A 173 -0.66 7.75 20.60
C GLY A 173 -1.13 7.89 19.15
N ILE A 174 -0.22 8.01 18.19
CA ILE A 174 -0.51 8.15 16.75
C ILE A 174 -0.32 6.82 16.03
N HIS A 175 -0.94 6.67 14.85
CA HIS A 175 -0.76 5.47 14.05
C HIS A 175 0.70 5.30 13.57
N THR A 176 1.22 4.07 13.55
CA THR A 176 2.62 3.75 13.20
C THR A 176 3.04 4.27 11.83
N HIS A 177 2.15 4.26 10.84
CA HIS A 177 2.43 4.85 9.52
C HIS A 177 2.62 6.38 9.60
N THR A 178 1.86 7.05 10.45
CA THR A 178 1.96 8.49 10.69
C THR A 178 3.28 8.82 11.40
N ALA A 179 3.64 8.04 12.42
CA ALA A 179 4.94 8.14 13.10
C ALA A 179 6.11 7.94 12.12
N GLN A 180 6.05 6.91 11.28
CA GLN A 180 7.07 6.65 10.26
C GLN A 180 7.21 7.80 9.26
N ASN A 181 6.09 8.38 8.82
CA ASN A 181 6.09 9.53 7.91
C ASN A 181 6.69 10.78 8.55
N ALA A 182 6.34 11.04 9.82
CA ALA A 182 6.88 12.17 10.58
C ALA A 182 8.41 12.04 10.75
N LEU A 183 8.90 10.87 11.18
CA LEU A 183 10.32 10.60 11.30
C LEU A 183 11.06 10.72 9.96
N THR A 184 10.46 10.21 8.88
CA THR A 184 11.05 10.31 7.54
C THR A 184 11.16 11.76 7.08
N ALA A 185 10.13 12.58 7.31
CA ALA A 185 10.13 14.00 6.97
C ALA A 185 11.18 14.78 7.78
N LEU A 186 11.22 14.59 9.10
CA LEU A 186 12.18 15.28 9.99
C LEU A 186 13.63 14.90 9.68
N ARG A 187 13.91 13.60 9.47
CA ARG A 187 15.24 13.15 9.07
C ARG A 187 15.65 13.77 7.75
N ALA A 188 14.77 13.75 6.75
CA ALA A 188 15.05 14.32 5.44
C ALA A 188 15.35 15.83 5.50
N ASP A 189 14.59 16.60 6.29
CA ASP A 189 14.78 18.05 6.45
C ASP A 189 16.10 18.39 7.14
N ARG A 190 16.45 17.66 8.21
CA ARG A 190 17.74 17.82 8.90
C ARG A 190 18.91 17.42 8.02
N MET A 191 18.78 16.32 7.29
CA MET A 191 19.79 15.89 6.31
C MET A 191 19.97 16.93 5.23
N ALA A 192 18.89 17.49 4.66
CA ALA A 192 18.97 18.56 3.68
C ALA A 192 19.70 19.80 4.22
N THR A 193 19.46 20.16 5.49
CA THR A 193 20.17 21.26 6.16
C THR A 193 21.68 21.02 6.25
N VAL A 194 22.10 19.80 6.57
CA VAL A 194 23.54 19.42 6.59
C VAL A 194 24.12 19.39 5.18
N MET A 195 23.39 18.84 4.20
CA MET A 195 23.80 18.83 2.80
C MET A 195 24.00 20.25 2.25
N GLU A 196 23.10 21.18 2.59
CA GLU A 196 23.15 22.58 2.18
C GLU A 196 24.36 23.30 2.80
N ARG A 197 24.58 23.13 4.11
CA ARG A 197 25.65 23.80 4.85
C ARG A 197 27.04 23.27 4.51
N ASP A 198 27.18 21.94 4.41
CA ASP A 198 28.49 21.27 4.35
C ASP A 198 28.81 20.74 2.94
N HIS A 199 27.90 20.90 1.98
CA HIS A 199 28.02 20.40 0.60
C HIS A 199 28.31 18.90 0.50
N VAL A 200 27.71 18.13 1.40
CA VAL A 200 27.88 16.67 1.50
C VAL A 200 26.72 15.90 0.85
N THR A 201 26.92 14.61 0.59
CA THR A 201 25.84 13.73 0.12
C THR A 201 24.84 13.43 1.24
N ALA A 202 23.64 12.97 0.87
CA ALA A 202 22.62 12.59 1.83
C ALA A 202 23.08 11.45 2.76
N GLU A 203 23.89 10.50 2.28
CA GLU A 203 24.45 9.44 3.14
C GLU A 203 25.46 9.98 4.15
N GLN A 204 26.32 10.90 3.73
CA GLN A 204 27.26 11.58 4.61
C GLN A 204 26.52 12.43 5.67
N ALA A 205 25.46 13.14 5.27
CA ALA A 205 24.60 13.88 6.19
C ALA A 205 23.90 12.97 7.21
N ALA A 206 23.38 11.81 6.79
CA ALA A 206 22.77 10.85 7.70
C ALA A 206 23.78 10.31 8.73
N ASN A 207 25.00 10.01 8.29
CA ASN A 207 26.08 9.55 9.17
C ASN A 207 26.50 10.65 10.17
N ALA A 208 26.63 11.90 9.71
CA ALA A 208 26.96 13.04 10.57
C ALA A 208 25.89 13.30 11.63
N LEU A 209 24.62 13.00 11.33
CA LEU A 209 23.49 13.12 12.25
C LEU A 209 23.29 11.89 13.15
N GLY A 210 24.12 10.85 13.00
CA GLY A 210 24.05 9.62 13.80
C GLY A 210 22.84 8.73 13.49
N TYR A 211 22.22 8.87 12.32
CA TYR A 211 21.02 8.10 11.98
C TYR A 211 21.36 6.67 11.51
N PRO A 212 20.65 5.63 11.99
CA PRO A 212 20.88 4.25 11.54
C PRO A 212 20.54 4.05 10.06
N THR A 213 21.41 3.38 9.30
CA THR A 213 21.26 3.14 7.86
C THR A 213 19.96 2.41 7.50
N SER A 214 19.52 1.48 8.35
CA SER A 214 18.27 0.73 8.17
C SER A 214 17.02 1.62 8.23
N GLN A 215 17.11 2.78 8.87
CA GLN A 215 15.99 3.70 9.10
C GLN A 215 16.02 4.93 8.17
N THR A 216 17.12 5.17 7.45
CA THR A 216 17.30 6.39 6.65
C THR A 216 17.08 6.23 5.16
N ARG A 217 16.99 5.01 4.61
CA ARG A 217 16.86 4.79 3.15
C ARG A 217 15.82 5.69 2.48
N ARG A 218 14.62 5.84 3.06
CA ARG A 218 13.56 6.72 2.52
C ARG A 218 13.86 8.21 2.75
N ALA A 219 14.47 8.55 3.89
CA ALA A 219 14.84 9.92 4.22
C ALA A 219 15.97 10.44 3.32
N THR A 220 16.92 9.59 2.92
CA THR A 220 18.02 9.93 2.00
C THR A 220 17.51 10.40 0.65
N VAL A 221 16.58 9.65 0.05
CA VAL A 221 15.95 10.03 -1.23
C VAL A 221 15.19 11.35 -1.07
N ARG A 222 14.40 11.46 0.00
CA ARG A 222 13.58 12.66 0.27
C ARG A 222 14.45 13.90 0.57
N ALA A 223 15.59 13.76 1.22
CA ALA A 223 16.48 14.87 1.57
C ALA A 223 16.98 15.61 0.32
N ALA A 224 17.32 14.86 -0.74
CA ALA A 224 17.70 15.46 -2.02
C ALA A 224 16.56 16.26 -2.65
N THR A 225 15.31 15.77 -2.57
CA THR A 225 14.14 16.52 -3.04
C THR A 225 13.89 17.76 -2.18
N VAL A 226 14.05 17.68 -0.85
CA VAL A 226 13.94 18.84 0.05
C VAL A 226 14.97 19.91 -0.31
N LEU A 227 16.22 19.53 -0.56
CA LEU A 227 17.27 20.46 -0.95
C LEU A 227 16.94 21.17 -2.27
N ARG A 228 16.42 20.45 -3.28
CA ARG A 228 15.96 21.06 -4.53
C ARG A 228 14.79 22.01 -4.32
N GLY A 229 13.84 21.65 -3.45
CA GLY A 229 12.73 22.52 -3.06
C GLY A 229 13.20 23.84 -2.45
N ARG A 230 14.21 23.79 -1.56
CA ARG A 230 14.84 24.98 -0.98
C ARG A 230 15.54 25.83 -2.04
N ALA A 231 16.26 25.21 -2.96
CA ALA A 231 16.91 25.91 -4.07
C ALA A 231 15.92 26.62 -5.01
N ALA A 232 14.69 26.09 -5.16
CA ALA A 232 13.63 26.70 -5.96
C ALA A 232 12.88 27.84 -5.22
N ALA A 233 13.02 27.96 -3.90
CA ALA A 233 12.25 28.92 -3.11
C ALA A 233 12.45 30.40 -3.53
N PRO A 234 13.68 30.88 -3.84
CA PRO A 234 13.87 32.26 -4.32
C PRO A 234 13.14 32.54 -5.63
N TYR A 235 13.16 31.57 -6.55
CA TYR A 235 12.45 31.67 -7.83
C TYR A 235 10.93 31.74 -7.62
N LEU A 236 10.38 30.87 -6.78
CA LEU A 236 8.94 30.86 -6.48
C LEU A 236 8.49 32.14 -5.74
N ALA A 237 9.37 32.74 -4.93
CA ALA A 237 9.12 34.04 -4.30
C ALA A 237 9.07 35.18 -5.33
N ASP A 238 9.99 35.22 -6.30
CA ASP A 238 9.96 36.20 -7.39
C ASP A 238 8.65 36.10 -8.20
N ILE A 239 8.23 34.88 -8.55
CA ILE A 239 6.95 34.66 -9.22
C ILE A 239 5.76 35.15 -8.38
N ALA A 240 5.70 34.80 -7.09
CA ALA A 240 4.63 35.22 -6.21
C ALA A 240 4.54 36.74 -6.08
N GLN A 241 5.69 37.42 -5.97
CA GLN A 241 5.77 38.88 -5.93
C GLN A 241 5.30 39.52 -7.25
N ALA A 242 5.69 38.95 -8.39
CA ALA A 242 5.29 39.46 -9.69
C ALA A 242 3.78 39.30 -9.94
N LEU A 243 3.18 38.17 -9.54
CA LEU A 243 1.73 37.96 -9.63
C LEU A 243 0.95 38.90 -8.70
N HIS A 244 1.48 39.17 -7.51
CA HIS A 244 0.91 40.16 -6.59
C HIS A 244 0.95 41.57 -7.19
N ALA A 245 2.07 41.97 -7.82
CA ALA A 245 2.20 43.26 -8.49
C ALA A 245 1.20 43.44 -9.64
N GLN A 246 0.75 42.35 -10.28
CA GLN A 246 -0.32 42.35 -11.28
C GLN A 246 -1.74 42.40 -10.68
N GLY A 247 -1.87 42.31 -9.35
CA GLY A 247 -3.18 42.28 -8.69
C GLY A 247 -3.92 40.95 -8.83
N TRP A 248 -3.19 39.85 -9.09
CA TRP A 248 -3.76 38.50 -9.21
C TRP A 248 -3.68 37.68 -7.92
N THR A 249 -3.00 38.19 -6.89
CA THR A 249 -2.97 37.59 -5.55
C THR A 249 -3.07 38.67 -4.47
N SER A 250 -3.71 38.35 -3.35
CA SER A 250 -3.90 39.24 -2.20
C SER A 250 -2.62 39.40 -1.39
N THR A 251 -1.71 38.43 -1.47
CA THR A 251 -0.46 38.39 -0.72
C THR A 251 0.72 38.06 -1.64
N PRO A 252 1.91 38.66 -1.42
CA PRO A 252 3.14 38.28 -2.12
C PRO A 252 3.82 37.05 -1.51
N GLU A 253 3.13 36.26 -0.68
CA GLU A 253 3.73 35.14 0.04
C GLU A 253 4.15 34.02 -0.93
N PRO A 254 5.40 33.52 -0.83
CA PRO A 254 5.84 32.41 -1.66
C PRO A 254 5.02 31.14 -1.37
N PRO A 255 4.73 30.32 -2.38
CA PRO A 255 3.99 29.10 -2.18
C PRO A 255 4.84 28.07 -1.43
N ALA A 256 4.23 27.34 -0.50
CA ALA A 256 4.88 26.21 0.15
C ALA A 256 5.20 25.10 -0.87
N VAL A 257 6.46 24.68 -0.92
CA VAL A 257 6.90 23.57 -1.79
C VAL A 257 6.46 22.24 -1.19
N GLN A 258 5.65 21.52 -1.95
CA GLN A 258 5.21 20.17 -1.63
C GLN A 258 6.14 19.14 -2.27
N HIS A 259 6.39 18.06 -1.56
CA HIS A 259 7.28 16.97 -1.98
C HIS A 259 6.42 15.74 -2.32
N SER A 260 6.02 15.62 -3.58
CA SER A 260 5.21 14.49 -4.07
C SER A 260 6.14 13.40 -4.59
N GLY A 261 6.43 12.42 -3.74
CA GLY A 261 7.43 11.39 -4.05
C GLY A 261 8.82 12.02 -4.17
N GLU A 262 9.40 11.98 -5.37
CA GLU A 262 10.72 12.53 -5.67
C GLU A 262 10.67 13.91 -6.33
N VAL A 263 9.49 14.52 -6.43
CA VAL A 263 9.23 15.76 -7.19
C VAL A 263 8.88 16.92 -6.28
N CYS A 264 9.43 18.09 -6.58
CA CYS A 264 9.00 19.36 -6.00
C CYS A 264 7.84 19.95 -6.82
N VAL A 265 6.75 20.27 -6.12
CA VAL A 265 5.56 20.88 -6.73
C VAL A 265 5.11 22.03 -5.83
N ALA A 266 4.72 23.16 -6.41
CA ALA A 266 4.19 24.29 -5.67
C ALA A 266 2.90 24.78 -6.33
N ALA A 267 2.01 25.40 -5.56
CA ALA A 267 0.77 25.97 -6.09
C ALA A 267 0.51 27.36 -5.54
N LEU A 268 0.10 28.25 -6.43
CA LEU A 268 -0.32 29.62 -6.13
C LEU A 268 -1.81 29.74 -6.45
N VAL A 269 -2.61 30.09 -5.44
CA VAL A 269 -4.02 30.38 -5.64
C VAL A 269 -4.13 31.83 -6.09
N LEU A 270 -4.85 32.06 -7.19
CA LEU A 270 -5.07 33.40 -7.71
C LEU A 270 -6.46 33.91 -7.29
N ASP A 271 -6.65 35.22 -7.30
CA ASP A 271 -7.87 35.89 -6.84
C ASP A 271 -8.86 36.18 -7.95
N GLU A 272 -10.13 35.91 -7.65
CA GLU A 272 -11.26 36.26 -8.51
C GLU A 272 -11.71 37.70 -8.22
N PRO A 273 -12.28 38.42 -9.21
CA PRO A 273 -12.50 37.99 -10.61
C PRO A 273 -11.34 38.38 -11.55
N THR A 274 -10.27 38.98 -11.03
CA THR A 274 -9.24 39.65 -11.84
C THR A 274 -8.21 38.69 -12.42
N ALA A 275 -8.02 37.51 -11.83
CA ALA A 275 -7.06 36.53 -12.31
C ALA A 275 -7.59 35.71 -13.51
N PRO A 276 -6.72 35.37 -14.48
CA PRO A 276 -7.08 34.61 -15.69
C PRO A 276 -7.27 33.11 -15.44
N ALA A 277 -6.94 32.61 -14.24
CA ALA A 277 -7.16 31.22 -13.84
C ALA A 277 -7.36 31.11 -12.32
N PRO A 278 -7.98 30.02 -11.82
CA PRO A 278 -8.16 29.83 -10.38
C PRO A 278 -6.85 29.64 -9.60
N ALA A 279 -5.88 28.94 -10.19
CA ALA A 279 -4.58 28.69 -9.57
C ALA A 279 -3.51 28.36 -10.62
N LEU A 280 -2.24 28.52 -10.22
CA LEU A 280 -1.06 28.07 -10.94
C LEU A 280 -0.38 26.93 -10.19
N VAL A 281 0.17 25.98 -10.93
CA VAL A 281 0.95 24.87 -10.38
C VAL A 281 2.30 24.83 -11.09
N TRP A 282 3.36 24.85 -10.30
CA TRP A 282 4.72 24.61 -10.74
C TRP A 282 5.12 23.18 -10.41
N ASP A 283 5.74 22.51 -11.37
CA ASP A 283 6.35 21.19 -11.24
C ASP A 283 7.81 21.27 -11.70
N GLU A 284 8.76 20.80 -10.88
CA GLU A 284 10.19 20.93 -11.19
C GLU A 284 10.61 20.29 -12.52
N ARG A 285 9.83 19.33 -13.05
CA ARG A 285 10.14 18.61 -14.29
C ARG A 285 9.51 19.26 -15.52
N HIS A 286 8.35 19.89 -15.35
CA HIS A 286 7.51 20.35 -16.46
C HIS A 286 7.30 21.86 -16.51
N GLY A 287 7.60 22.60 -15.45
CA GLY A 287 7.37 24.03 -15.36
C GLY A 287 5.98 24.38 -14.87
N TRP A 288 5.37 25.40 -15.47
CA TRP A 288 4.11 25.97 -14.98
C TRP A 288 2.88 25.50 -15.76
N ARG A 289 1.76 25.37 -15.06
CA ARG A 289 0.45 25.19 -15.67
C ARG A 289 -0.65 25.90 -14.87
N THR A 290 -1.78 26.17 -15.51
CA THR A 290 -3.00 26.55 -14.80
C THR A 290 -3.67 25.33 -14.14
N ALA A 291 -4.54 25.58 -13.17
CA ALA A 291 -5.38 24.59 -12.52
C ALA A 291 -6.81 25.11 -12.36
N VAL A 292 -7.78 24.21 -12.52
CA VAL A 292 -9.23 24.52 -12.46
C VAL A 292 -9.78 24.67 -11.05
N SER A 293 -9.01 24.32 -10.01
CA SER A 293 -9.47 24.30 -8.62
C SER A 293 -8.55 25.12 -7.73
N ARG A 294 -9.13 26.07 -6.99
CA ARG A 294 -8.43 26.81 -5.92
C ARG A 294 -8.16 25.93 -4.70
N ARG A 295 -9.05 24.97 -4.42
CA ARG A 295 -8.98 24.11 -3.22
C ARG A 295 -7.99 22.96 -3.36
N HIS A 296 -7.91 22.37 -4.55
CA HIS A 296 -7.06 21.22 -4.84
C HIS A 296 -6.32 21.40 -6.17
N PRO A 297 -5.43 22.41 -6.28
CA PRO A 297 -4.73 22.71 -7.53
C PRO A 297 -3.75 21.61 -7.96
N ILE A 298 -3.16 20.92 -6.97
CA ILE A 298 -2.29 19.77 -7.16
C ILE A 298 -3.15 18.51 -7.06
N GLY A 299 -3.36 17.85 -8.20
CA GLY A 299 -4.14 16.62 -8.27
C GLY A 299 -3.50 15.46 -7.48
N PRO A 300 -4.24 14.36 -7.27
CA PRO A 300 -3.74 13.20 -6.53
C PRO A 300 -2.44 12.67 -7.16
N GLY A 301 -1.42 12.49 -6.33
CA GLY A 301 -0.10 11.99 -6.74
C GLY A 301 0.78 13.00 -7.50
N GLY A 302 0.35 14.25 -7.67
CA GLY A 302 1.11 15.25 -8.42
C GLY A 302 1.14 14.97 -9.92
N ALA A 303 0.09 14.36 -10.48
CA ALA A 303 0.00 14.07 -11.91
C ALA A 303 0.13 15.36 -12.75
N TRP A 304 0.79 15.26 -13.91
CA TRP A 304 0.89 16.31 -14.91
C TRP A 304 -0.19 16.11 -16.00
N PRO A 305 -1.32 16.84 -15.93
CA PRO A 305 -2.43 16.66 -16.87
C PRO A 305 -2.08 17.19 -18.27
N LEU A 306 -2.70 16.61 -19.29
CA LEU A 306 -2.66 17.16 -20.65
C LEU A 306 -3.38 18.52 -20.71
N PRO A 307 -2.98 19.43 -21.62
CA PRO A 307 -3.72 20.67 -21.85
C PRO A 307 -5.18 20.40 -22.26
N GLY A 308 -6.11 21.21 -21.75
CA GLY A 308 -7.56 20.98 -21.92
C GLY A 308 -8.39 21.93 -21.05
N ASP A 309 -9.64 21.57 -20.72
CA ASP A 309 -10.61 22.34 -19.93
C ASP A 309 -9.98 23.15 -18.77
N GLY A 310 -9.61 24.41 -19.03
CA GLY A 310 -9.00 25.32 -18.05
C GLY A 310 -7.56 24.98 -17.61
N ILE A 311 -6.91 23.99 -18.22
CA ILE A 311 -5.51 23.59 -17.99
C ILE A 311 -4.66 23.98 -19.20
N ARG A 312 -3.77 24.94 -18.99
CA ARG A 312 -2.79 25.41 -19.97
C ARG A 312 -1.39 25.18 -19.43
N HIS A 313 -0.49 24.63 -20.22
CA HIS A 313 0.94 24.61 -19.89
C HIS A 313 1.52 25.96 -20.30
N LEU A 314 2.25 26.60 -19.39
CA LEU A 314 2.65 28.00 -19.50
C LEU A 314 4.14 28.13 -19.70
N ALA A 315 4.51 29.03 -20.62
CA ALA A 315 5.89 29.35 -21.00
C ALA A 315 6.72 28.10 -21.37
N THR A 316 7.95 28.32 -21.84
CA THR A 316 8.88 27.22 -22.16
C THR A 316 9.86 26.99 -21.02
N GLY A 317 10.14 25.73 -20.71
CA GLY A 317 11.09 25.34 -19.66
C GLY A 317 10.49 25.26 -18.25
N THR A 318 11.33 24.88 -17.29
CA THR A 318 10.92 24.62 -15.89
C THR A 318 10.96 25.86 -15.00
N THR A 319 11.77 26.86 -15.38
CA THR A 319 11.93 28.13 -14.65
C THR A 319 11.92 29.33 -15.60
N PRO A 320 10.81 29.61 -16.31
CA PRO A 320 10.66 30.82 -17.12
C PRO A 320 10.78 32.09 -16.25
N THR A 321 11.11 33.23 -16.85
CA THR A 321 11.12 34.49 -16.08
C THR A 321 9.71 34.87 -15.63
N SER A 322 9.60 35.68 -14.57
CA SER A 322 8.31 36.19 -14.10
C SER A 322 7.55 36.96 -15.19
N ALA A 323 8.25 37.72 -16.04
CA ALA A 323 7.66 38.42 -17.18
C ALA A 323 7.09 37.47 -18.24
N ASP A 324 7.83 36.42 -18.59
CA ASP A 324 7.38 35.41 -19.57
C ASP A 324 6.15 34.65 -19.06
N LEU A 325 6.15 34.30 -17.77
CA LEU A 325 5.03 33.61 -17.13
C LEU A 325 3.77 34.48 -17.09
N ILE A 326 3.90 35.75 -16.70
CA ILE A 326 2.79 36.71 -16.70
C ILE A 326 2.23 36.89 -18.11
N THR A 327 3.10 37.02 -19.11
CA THR A 327 2.69 37.18 -20.51
C THR A 327 1.92 35.94 -21.00
N ALA A 328 2.46 34.74 -20.75
CA ALA A 328 1.83 33.48 -21.12
C ALA A 328 0.50 33.21 -20.38
N LEU A 329 0.33 33.78 -19.19
CA LEU A 329 -0.88 33.65 -18.39
C LEU A 329 -1.98 34.64 -18.83
N ALA A 330 -1.59 35.82 -19.33
CA ALA A 330 -2.50 36.86 -19.81
C ALA A 330 -3.03 36.64 -21.24
N THR A 331 -2.30 35.86 -22.04
CA THR A 331 -2.75 35.37 -23.37
C THR A 331 -3.65 34.16 -23.24
#